data_AF-A0A936IH49-F1
#
_entry.id   AF-A0A936IH49-F1
#
_cell.length_a   1.000
_cell.length_b   1.000
_cell.length_c   1.000
_cell.angle_alpha   90.00
_cell.angle_beta   90.00
_cell.angle_gamma   90.00
#
_symmetry.space_group_name_H-M   'P 1'
#
loop_
_entity.id
_entity.type
_entity.pdbx_description
1 polymer ?
#
loop_
_entity_poly.entity_id
_entity_poly.type
_entity_poly.pdbx_seq_one_letter_code
_entity_poly.pdbx_strand_id
1 'polypeptide(L)'
;MSMKKCAITLSLLFTIASSFAQENILWMRYPNISPDGTQIAFGYKGDLYLVPATGGIATPLTIHESHDMMPVWSHDGKSIAFASDRYGNFDVL
;
A
#
# COMPACT_ATOMS: atom_id res chain seq x y z
N MET A 1 -20.99 25.71 30.02
CA MET A 1 -20.60 24.35 29.59
C MET A 1 -19.50 23.86 30.53
N SER A 2 -19.73 22.79 31.31
CA SER A 2 -18.82 22.39 32.40
C SER A 2 -17.49 21.86 31.85
N MET A 3 -16.36 22.26 32.47
CA MET A 3 -14.98 21.90 32.08
C MET A 3 -14.75 20.39 31.95
N LYS A 4 -15.52 19.58 32.72
CA LYS A 4 -15.51 18.11 32.64
C LYS A 4 -16.12 17.57 31.34
N LYS A 5 -17.11 18.27 30.77
CA LYS A 5 -17.74 17.90 29.49
C LYS A 5 -16.78 18.15 28.33
N CYS A 6 -16.03 19.26 28.33
CA CYS A 6 -15.01 19.53 27.30
C CYS A 6 -13.89 18.48 27.30
N ALA A 7 -13.42 18.06 28.48
CA ALA A 7 -12.36 17.05 28.59
C ALA A 7 -12.79 15.69 28.03
N ILE A 8 -14.04 15.27 28.27
CA ILE A 8 -14.60 14.00 27.77
C ILE A 8 -14.80 14.07 26.24
N THR A 9 -15.29 15.19 25.70
CA THR A 9 -15.47 15.34 24.25
C THR A 9 -14.14 15.32 23.51
N LEU A 10 -13.10 15.93 24.08
CA LEU A 10 -11.77 15.99 23.46
C LEU A 10 -11.08 14.63 23.44
N SER A 11 -11.20 13.83 24.50
CA SER A 11 -10.67 12.47 24.52
C SER A 11 -11.43 11.52 23.60
N LEU A 12 -12.74 11.69 23.42
CA LEU A 12 -13.54 10.92 22.46
C LEU A 12 -13.14 11.22 21.00
N LEU A 13 -12.81 12.47 20.68
CA LEU A 13 -12.32 12.86 19.36
C LEU A 13 -10.92 12.28 19.07
N PHE A 14 -10.08 12.14 20.09
CA PHE A 14 -8.72 11.61 19.95
C PHE A 14 -8.69 10.08 19.69
N THR A 15 -9.63 9.32 20.27
CA THR A 15 -9.74 7.86 20.04
C THR A 15 -10.27 7.51 18.65
N ILE A 16 -11.14 8.34 18.06
CA ILE A 16 -11.64 8.13 16.69
C ILE A 16 -10.50 8.25 15.67
N ALA A 17 -9.52 9.13 15.93
CA ALA A 17 -8.36 9.31 15.05
C ALA A 17 -7.31 8.19 15.12
N SER A 18 -7.36 7.34 16.17
CA SER A 18 -6.28 6.40 16.49
C SER A 18 -6.51 4.98 15.98
N SER A 19 -7.62 4.70 15.29
CA SER A 19 -8.03 3.34 14.96
C SER A 19 -7.97 3.04 13.46
N PHE A 20 -6.78 3.15 12.88
CA PHE A 20 -6.45 2.31 11.73
C PHE A 20 -5.64 1.14 12.27
N ALA A 21 -6.28 -0.01 12.43
CA ALA A 21 -5.56 -1.24 12.70
C ALA A 21 -4.66 -1.52 11.47
N GLN A 22 -3.37 -1.25 11.61
CA GLN A 22 -2.39 -1.63 10.60
C GLN A 22 -2.34 -3.16 10.57
N GLU A 23 -2.95 -3.77 9.56
CA GLU A 23 -2.69 -5.17 9.22
C GLU A 23 -1.17 -5.32 9.07
N ASN A 24 -0.56 -6.17 9.90
CA ASN A 24 0.86 -6.44 9.78
C ASN A 24 1.06 -7.32 8.55
N ILE A 25 1.47 -6.71 7.45
CA ILE A 25 1.76 -7.41 6.21
C ILE A 25 3.07 -8.17 6.40
N LEU A 26 2.96 -9.39 6.90
CA LEU A 26 4.06 -10.33 6.92
C LEU A 26 4.35 -10.76 5.48
N TRP A 27 5.64 -10.85 5.13
CA TRP A 27 6.12 -11.33 3.81
C TRP A 27 5.81 -10.43 2.59
N MET A 28 5.89 -9.11 2.74
CA MET A 28 6.01 -8.22 1.57
C MET A 28 7.22 -8.64 0.72
N ARG A 29 7.04 -8.71 -0.60
CA ARG A 29 8.11 -9.07 -1.54
C ARG A 29 8.37 -7.97 -2.54
N TYR A 30 9.62 -7.89 -2.99
CA TYR A 30 10.05 -7.01 -4.07
C TYR A 30 9.62 -5.54 -3.91
N PRO A 31 9.82 -4.90 -2.73
CA PRO A 31 9.49 -3.50 -2.59
C PRO A 31 10.35 -2.63 -3.53
N ASN A 32 9.71 -1.67 -4.20
CA ASN A 32 10.36 -0.72 -5.10
C ASN A 32 9.76 0.68 -4.92
N ILE A 33 10.62 1.67 -4.66
CA ILE A 33 10.21 3.05 -4.38
C ILE A 33 10.05 3.85 -5.69
N SER A 34 9.03 4.71 -5.76
CA SER A 34 8.81 5.58 -6.90
C SER A 34 9.97 6.58 -7.08
N PRO A 35 10.23 7.08 -8.30
CA PRO A 35 11.34 8.00 -8.57
C PRO A 35 11.29 9.31 -7.76
N ASP A 36 10.08 9.80 -7.46
CA ASP A 36 9.85 10.98 -6.63
C ASP A 36 9.91 10.67 -5.11
N GLY A 37 10.07 9.40 -4.74
CA GLY A 37 10.16 8.94 -3.36
C GLY A 37 8.84 8.92 -2.58
N THR A 38 7.70 9.17 -3.23
CA THR A 38 6.42 9.35 -2.52
C THR A 38 5.65 8.06 -2.29
N GLN A 39 5.91 7.00 -3.08
CA GLN A 39 5.18 5.74 -3.05
C GLN A 39 6.12 4.54 -3.08
N ILE A 40 5.66 3.41 -2.54
CA ILE A 40 6.32 2.11 -2.62
C ILE A 40 5.36 1.13 -3.28
N ALA A 41 5.80 0.49 -4.36
CA ALA A 41 5.15 -0.65 -4.98
C ALA A 41 5.74 -1.94 -4.40
N PHE A 42 4.92 -2.94 -4.10
CA PHE A 42 5.39 -4.23 -3.58
C PHE A 42 4.43 -5.36 -3.93
N GLY A 43 4.91 -6.59 -3.92
CA GLY A 43 4.09 -7.79 -4.09
C GLY A 43 3.60 -8.36 -2.77
N TYR A 44 2.34 -8.77 -2.72
CA TYR A 44 1.72 -9.46 -1.59
C TYR A 44 0.61 -10.40 -2.08
N LYS A 45 0.64 -11.67 -1.62
CA LYS A 45 -0.35 -12.70 -1.97
C LYS A 45 -0.62 -12.91 -3.47
N GLY A 46 0.35 -12.56 -4.32
CA GLY A 46 0.24 -12.71 -5.76
C GLY A 46 -0.20 -11.46 -6.52
N ASP A 47 -0.56 -10.39 -5.81
CA ASP A 47 -0.90 -9.11 -6.41
C ASP A 47 0.13 -8.04 -6.06
N LEU A 48 0.13 -6.96 -6.83
CA LEU A 48 0.89 -5.76 -6.54
C LEU A 48 0.04 -4.78 -5.75
N TYR A 49 0.70 -4.07 -4.84
CA TYR A 49 0.11 -3.03 -4.00
C TYR A 49 0.96 -1.77 -4.04
N LEU A 50 0.31 -0.63 -3.81
CA LEU A 50 0.94 0.66 -3.58
C LEU A 50 0.69 1.13 -2.16
N VAL A 51 1.69 1.73 -1.53
CA VAL A 51 1.58 2.39 -0.22
C VAL A 51 2.35 3.70 -0.24
N PRO A 52 1.90 4.77 0.46
CA PRO A 52 2.72 5.96 0.65
C PRO A 52 4.05 5.60 1.33
N ALA A 53 5.14 6.23 0.90
CA ALA A 53 6.47 6.01 1.50
C ALA A 53 6.54 6.43 2.97
N THR A 54 5.65 7.33 3.40
CA THR A 54 5.45 7.70 4.81
C THR A 54 4.73 6.63 5.64
N GLY A 55 4.34 5.52 5.03
CA GLY A 55 3.47 4.50 5.62
C GLY A 55 1.99 4.86 5.52
N GLY A 56 1.14 3.94 5.97
CA GLY A 56 -0.31 4.06 5.93
C GLY A 56 -0.97 2.85 5.29
N ILE A 57 -2.09 3.11 4.61
CA ILE A 57 -2.92 2.07 3.99
C ILE A 57 -2.35 1.73 2.61
N ALA A 58 -2.10 0.44 2.38
CA ALA A 58 -1.76 -0.07 1.06
C ALA A 58 -3.03 -0.32 0.23
N THR A 59 -2.97 0.02 -1.05
CA THR A 59 -4.06 -0.18 -2.03
C THR A 59 -3.62 -1.17 -3.10
N PRO A 60 -4.48 -2.14 -3.51
CA PRO A 60 -4.14 -3.05 -4.59
C PRO A 60 -3.98 -2.27 -5.90
N LEU A 61 -2.89 -2.57 -6.62
CA LEU A 61 -2.62 -2.08 -7.97
C LEU A 61 -3.08 -3.09 -9.02
N THR A 62 -2.99 -4.38 -8.70
CA THR A 62 -3.53 -5.48 -9.51
C THR A 62 -4.52 -6.30 -8.69
N ILE A 63 -5.48 -6.93 -9.37
CA ILE A 63 -6.40 -7.91 -8.80
C ILE A 63 -6.65 -8.95 -9.89
N HIS A 64 -5.95 -10.07 -9.83
CA HIS A 64 -6.10 -11.16 -10.79
C HIS A 64 -5.84 -12.53 -10.15
N GLU A 65 -6.27 -13.61 -10.80
CA GLU A 65 -5.95 -14.99 -10.38
C GLU A 65 -4.48 -15.39 -10.65
N SER A 66 -3.75 -14.52 -11.36
CA SER A 66 -2.36 -14.73 -11.78
C SER A 66 -1.40 -14.10 -10.78
N HIS A 67 -0.15 -14.56 -10.78
CA HIS A 67 0.89 -13.96 -9.96
C HIS A 67 1.54 -12.76 -10.67
N ASP A 68 1.30 -11.58 -10.13
CA ASP A 68 1.94 -10.33 -10.51
C ASP A 68 3.05 -9.99 -9.49
N MET A 69 4.30 -9.82 -9.95
CA MET A 69 5.45 -9.63 -9.06
C MET A 69 6.57 -8.75 -9.66
N MET A 70 7.57 -8.44 -8.83
CA MET A 70 8.77 -7.68 -9.19
C MET A 70 8.46 -6.32 -9.87
N PRO A 71 7.71 -5.43 -9.20
CA PRO A 71 7.36 -4.13 -9.78
C PRO A 71 8.60 -3.26 -9.99
N VAL A 72 8.64 -2.59 -11.14
CA VAL A 72 9.67 -1.60 -11.49
C VAL A 72 9.00 -0.35 -12.02
N TRP A 73 9.26 0.80 -11.40
CA TRP A 73 8.75 2.08 -11.85
C TRP A 73 9.42 2.55 -13.14
N SER A 74 8.65 3.18 -14.03
CA SER A 74 9.19 3.99 -15.11
C SER A 74 9.96 5.19 -14.55
N HIS A 75 10.91 5.71 -15.32
CA HIS A 75 11.74 6.85 -14.89
C HIS A 75 10.91 8.10 -14.53
N ASP A 76 9.79 8.30 -15.22
CA ASP A 76 8.86 9.41 -14.97
C ASP A 76 7.81 9.11 -13.90
N GLY A 77 7.82 7.91 -13.31
CA GLY A 77 6.92 7.47 -12.25
C GLY A 77 5.47 7.25 -12.66
N LYS A 78 5.14 7.30 -13.97
CA LYS A 78 3.75 7.18 -14.46
C LYS A 78 3.29 5.75 -14.71
N SER A 79 4.22 4.81 -14.79
CA SER A 79 3.92 3.42 -15.09
C SER A 79 4.79 2.49 -14.24
N ILE A 80 4.29 1.28 -14.04
CA ILE A 80 5.01 0.20 -13.37
C ILE A 80 4.99 -0.98 -14.32
N ALA A 81 6.17 -1.47 -14.67
CA ALA A 81 6.32 -2.75 -15.33
C ALA A 81 6.41 -3.86 -14.28
N PHE A 82 5.88 -5.04 -14.58
CA PHE A 82 5.90 -6.19 -13.67
C PHE A 82 5.89 -7.52 -14.41
N ALA A 83 6.33 -8.59 -13.73
CA ALA A 83 6.25 -9.94 -14.25
C ALA A 83 4.87 -10.55 -13.92
N SER A 84 4.19 -11.13 -14.90
CA SER A 84 2.87 -11.77 -14.74
C SER A 84 2.81 -13.13 -15.42
N ASP A 85 2.28 -14.17 -14.75
CA ASP A 85 2.05 -15.50 -15.35
C ASP A 85 0.70 -15.66 -16.07
N ARG A 86 -0.01 -14.56 -16.29
CA ARG A 86 -1.40 -14.54 -16.80
C ARG A 86 -1.59 -15.19 -18.17
N TYR A 87 -0.54 -15.26 -18.97
CA TYR A 87 -0.56 -15.87 -20.31
C TYR A 87 0.20 -17.20 -20.37
N GLY A 88 0.43 -17.84 -19.21
CA GLY A 88 1.04 -19.17 -19.10
C GLY A 88 2.57 -19.17 -18.96
N ASN A 89 3.21 -17.99 -18.96
CA ASN A 89 4.62 -17.76 -18.63
C ASN A 89 4.76 -16.39 -17.95
N PHE A 90 5.86 -16.16 -17.23
CA PHE A 90 6.16 -14.84 -16.68
C PHE A 90 6.61 -13.88 -17.77
N ASP A 91 5.65 -13.11 -18.28
CA ASP A 91 5.85 -12.04 -19.25
C ASP A 91 5.96 -10.69 -18.53
N VAL A 92 6.59 -9.71 -19.18
CA VAL A 92 6.63 -8.33 -18.68
C VAL A 92 5.39 -7.60 -19.19
N LEU A 93 4.57 -7.13 -18.25
CA LEU A 93 3.36 -6.32 -18.48
C LEU A 93 3.57 -4.88 -18.01
#